data_AF-E1ZI21-F1
#
_entry.id   AF-E1ZI21-F1
#
_cell.length_a   1.000
_cell.length_b   1.000
_cell.length_c   1.000
_cell.angle_alpha   90.00
_cell.angle_beta   90.00
_cell.angle_gamma   90.00
#
_symmetry.space_group_name_H-M   'P 1'
#
loop_
_entity.id
_entity.type
_entity.pdbx_description
1 polymer ?
#
loop_
_entity_poly.entity_id
_entity_poly.type
_entity_poly.pdbx_seq_one_letter_code
_entity_poly.pdbx_strand_id
1 'polypeptide(L)'
;MAALIDELRREGSVLFYQPYKQAGRRSGEQPLVIVMQVSFQARMLDQFGRRLVFMDATFGVNKYGYPLYALVVQDESGRGVPVSFMVCSSDTAEVVEHFLRTSMEGKKRRTEAAVGAAV
;
A
#
# COMPACT_ATOMS: atom_id res chain seq x y z
N MET A 1 18.59 -4.62 1.51
CA MET A 1 17.10 -4.58 1.48
C MET A 1 16.52 -3.69 2.58
N ALA A 2 16.85 -3.91 3.86
CA ALA A 2 16.32 -3.08 4.96
C ALA A 2 16.60 -1.57 4.79
N ALA A 3 17.85 -1.19 4.46
CA ALA A 3 18.21 0.22 4.26
C ALA A 3 17.40 0.93 3.16
N LEU A 4 17.13 0.25 2.03
CA LEU A 4 16.31 0.79 0.94
C LEU A 4 14.85 0.97 1.40
N ILE A 5 14.30 0.01 2.14
CA ILE A 5 12.95 0.15 2.69
C ILE A 5 12.89 1.33 3.65
N ASP A 6 13.88 1.50 4.52
CA ASP A 6 13.92 2.60 5.49
C ASP A 6 14.06 3.97 4.80
N GLU A 7 14.82 4.04 3.70
CA GLU A 7 14.86 5.20 2.81
C GLU A 7 13.49 5.51 2.20
N LEU A 8 12.87 4.54 1.52
CA LEU A 8 11.56 4.72 0.90
C LEU A 8 10.43 5.01 1.90
N ARG A 9 10.54 4.52 3.14
CA ARG A 9 9.62 4.88 4.23
C ARG A 9 9.82 6.32 4.69
N ARG A 10 11.06 6.81 4.77
CA ARG A 10 11.36 8.21 5.08
C ARG A 10 10.86 9.17 4.00
N GLU A 11 10.95 8.76 2.73
CA GLU A 11 10.35 9.49 1.61
C GLU A 11 8.80 9.39 1.58
N GLY A 12 8.24 8.48 2.37
CA GLY A 12 6.80 8.22 2.45
C GLY A 12 6.25 7.38 1.30
N SER A 13 7.08 6.87 0.40
CA SER A 13 6.68 6.02 -0.74
C SER A 13 6.27 4.61 -0.30
N VAL A 14 6.81 4.12 0.83
CA VAL A 14 6.39 2.87 1.50
C VAL A 14 5.63 3.22 2.77
N LEU A 15 4.35 2.83 2.83
CA LEU A 15 3.49 3.06 4.00
C LEU A 15 3.70 1.98 5.07
N PHE A 16 3.86 0.73 4.64
CA PHE A 16 4.03 -0.41 5.53
C PHE A 16 5.00 -1.42 4.95
N TYR A 17 5.80 -2.02 5.83
CA TYR A 17 6.71 -3.11 5.51
C TYR A 17 6.73 -4.13 6.63
N GLN A 18 6.44 -5.38 6.28
CA GLN A 18 6.63 -6.56 7.10
C GLN A 18 7.53 -7.54 6.34
N PRO A 19 8.70 -7.92 6.88
CA PRO A 19 9.55 -8.92 6.24
C PRO A 19 8.91 -10.32 6.30
N TYR A 20 9.21 -11.17 5.33
CA TYR A 20 8.86 -12.59 5.42
C TYR A 20 9.63 -13.26 6.57
N LYS A 21 8.94 -14.13 7.34
CA LYS A 21 9.60 -15.09 8.24
C LYS A 21 8.92 -16.43 8.09
N GLN A 22 9.72 -17.45 7.76
CA GLN A 22 9.26 -18.82 7.73
C GLN A 22 8.81 -19.25 9.14
N ALA A 23 7.79 -20.11 9.21
CA ALA A 23 7.37 -20.73 10.46
C ALA A 23 8.55 -21.46 11.13
N GLY A 24 8.72 -21.21 12.42
CA GLY A 24 9.69 -21.91 13.26
C GLY A 24 8.99 -22.92 14.18
N ARG A 25 9.77 -23.68 14.96
CA ARG A 25 9.22 -24.67 15.91
C ARG A 25 8.23 -24.09 16.95
N ARG A 26 8.29 -22.77 17.21
CA ARG A 26 7.47 -22.07 18.23
C ARG A 26 6.84 -20.77 17.72
N SER A 27 6.95 -20.47 16.43
CA SER A 27 6.41 -19.24 15.84
C SER A 27 5.68 -19.57 14.55
N GLY A 28 4.49 -19.00 14.37
CA GLY A 28 3.78 -19.04 13.11
C GLY A 28 4.56 -18.36 11.99
N GLU A 29 4.15 -18.63 10.76
CA GLU A 29 4.64 -17.94 9.57
C GLU A 29 4.25 -16.46 9.62
N GLN A 30 5.17 -15.59 9.21
CA GLN A 30 4.93 -14.16 9.05
C GLN A 30 5.00 -13.85 7.55
N PRO A 31 3.89 -13.42 6.91
CA PRO A 31 3.92 -13.14 5.48
C PRO A 31 4.74 -11.89 5.15
N LEU A 32 5.33 -11.85 3.96
CA LEU A 32 5.82 -10.61 3.38
C LEU A 32 4.63 -9.70 3.11
N VAL A 33 4.71 -8.43 3.51
CA VAL A 33 3.74 -7.41 3.11
C VAL A 33 4.48 -6.10 2.86
N ILE A 34 4.29 -5.52 1.68
CA ILE A 34 4.85 -4.22 1.31
C ILE A 34 3.71 -3.38 0.76
N VAL A 35 3.34 -2.29 1.44
CA VAL A 35 2.32 -1.34 0.98
C VAL A 35 2.99 -0.07 0.52
N MET A 36 2.69 0.33 -0.72
CA MET A 36 3.31 1.46 -1.39
C MET A 36 2.26 2.49 -1.81
N GLN A 37 2.58 3.76 -1.63
CA GLN A 37 1.75 4.88 -2.04
C GLN A 37 2.59 6.16 -2.11
N VAL A 38 2.70 6.76 -3.28
CA VAL A 38 3.38 8.05 -3.45
C VAL A 38 2.43 9.24 -3.23
N SER A 39 2.99 10.45 -3.13
CA SER A 39 2.24 11.68 -2.86
C SER A 39 1.08 11.92 -3.84
N PHE A 40 1.32 11.69 -5.13
CA PHE A 40 0.30 11.83 -6.16
C PHE A 40 -0.88 10.88 -5.91
N GLN A 41 -0.57 9.61 -5.65
CA GLN A 41 -1.56 8.56 -5.41
C GLN A 41 -2.42 8.85 -4.18
N ALA A 42 -1.81 9.34 -3.09
CA ALA A 42 -2.53 9.75 -1.89
C ALA A 42 -3.53 10.89 -2.16
N ARG A 43 -3.15 11.88 -2.98
CA ARG A 43 -4.05 12.98 -3.38
C ARG A 43 -5.21 12.48 -4.23
N MET A 44 -4.94 11.58 -5.17
CA MET A 44 -6.00 10.99 -6.00
C MET A 44 -6.96 10.15 -5.16
N LEU A 45 -6.47 9.38 -4.18
CA LEU A 45 -7.32 8.65 -3.23
C LEU A 45 -8.16 9.59 -2.38
N ASP A 46 -7.61 10.72 -1.92
CA ASP A 46 -8.36 11.72 -1.17
C ASP A 46 -9.49 12.33 -2.00
N GLN A 47 -9.18 12.71 -3.24
CA GLN A 47 -10.11 13.39 -4.13
C GLN A 47 -11.21 12.45 -4.65
N PHE A 48 -10.88 11.21 -5.01
CA PHE A 48 -11.79 10.33 -5.75
C PHE A 48 -12.22 9.06 -4.99
N GLY A 49 -11.52 8.69 -3.91
CA GLY A 49 -11.72 7.41 -3.20
C GLY A 49 -13.05 7.27 -2.47
N ARG A 50 -13.87 8.34 -2.39
CA ARG A 50 -15.22 8.29 -1.81
C ARG A 50 -16.30 7.82 -2.79
N ARG A 51 -16.02 7.84 -4.10
CA ARG A 51 -17.04 7.58 -5.12
C ARG A 51 -17.03 6.13 -5.57
N LEU A 52 -15.87 5.68 -6.04
CA LEU A 52 -15.70 4.37 -6.64
C LEU A 52 -14.25 3.93 -6.48
N VAL A 53 -14.09 2.71 -5.98
CA VAL A 53 -12.79 2.08 -5.75
C VAL A 53 -12.85 0.69 -6.35
N PHE A 54 -11.85 0.36 -7.17
CA PHE A 54 -11.61 -0.97 -7.70
C PHE A 54 -10.35 -1.54 -7.06
N MET A 55 -10.29 -2.86 -7.00
CA MET A 55 -9.10 -3.59 -6.61
C MET A 55 -8.90 -4.75 -7.57
N ASP A 56 -7.68 -4.93 -8.04
CA ASP A 56 -7.27 -6.09 -8.84
C ASP A 56 -5.96 -6.67 -8.28
N ALA A 57 -5.79 -7.98 -8.48
CA ALA A 57 -4.57 -8.69 -8.13
C ALA A 57 -3.93 -9.29 -9.39
N THR A 58 -2.73 -8.83 -9.73
CA THR A 58 -1.97 -9.37 -10.86
C THR A 58 -0.90 -10.35 -10.36
N PHE A 59 -0.97 -11.60 -10.83
CA PHE A 59 0.00 -12.65 -10.51
C PHE A 59 1.10 -12.75 -11.57
N GLY A 60 2.22 -13.40 -11.23
CA GLY A 60 3.31 -13.65 -12.19
C GLY A 60 4.20 -12.44 -12.50
N VAL A 61 4.07 -11.34 -11.77
CA VAL A 61 4.85 -10.10 -11.96
C VAL A 61 6.19 -10.08 -11.23
N ASN A 62 6.50 -11.14 -10.47
CA ASN A 62 7.79 -11.32 -9.81
C ASN A 62 8.16 -12.80 -9.75
N LYS A 63 9.46 -13.08 -9.52
CA LYS A 63 10.01 -14.45 -9.51
C LYS A 63 9.47 -15.36 -8.39
N TYR A 64 8.80 -14.80 -7.39
CA TYR A 64 8.25 -15.54 -6.25
C TYR A 64 6.77 -15.88 -6.44
N GLY A 65 6.14 -15.41 -7.52
CA GLY A 65 4.72 -15.62 -7.78
C GLY A 65 3.79 -14.83 -6.86
N TYR A 66 4.32 -13.89 -6.06
CA TYR A 66 3.51 -13.09 -5.15
C TYR A 66 2.59 -12.15 -5.92
N PRO A 67 1.31 -12.01 -5.54
CA PRO A 67 0.41 -11.06 -6.18
C PRO A 67 0.86 -9.62 -5.97
N LEU A 68 0.65 -8.80 -7.00
CA LEU A 68 0.63 -7.35 -6.90
C LEU A 68 -0.83 -6.89 -6.87
N TYR A 69 -1.29 -6.43 -5.72
CA TYR A 69 -2.58 -5.76 -5.58
C TYR A 69 -2.46 -4.32 -6.01
N ALA A 70 -3.42 -3.85 -6.80
CA ALA A 70 -3.58 -2.45 -7.18
C ALA A 70 -4.93 -1.93 -6.67
N LEU A 71 -4.90 -0.88 -5.86
CA LEU A 71 -6.09 -0.10 -5.52
C LEU A 71 -6.24 1.01 -6.55
N VAL A 72 -7.43 1.16 -7.13
CA VAL A 72 -7.68 2.09 -8.25
C VAL A 72 -8.93 2.91 -7.96
N VAL A 73 -8.85 4.22 -8.17
CA VAL A 73 -10.03 5.12 -8.13
C VAL A 73 -10.41 5.54 -9.54
N GLN A 74 -11.63 6.07 -9.69
CA GLN A 74 -12.06 6.69 -10.95
C GLN A 74 -11.94 8.22 -10.87
N ASP A 75 -11.24 8.84 -11.81
CA ASP A 75 -11.17 10.31 -11.92
C ASP A 75 -12.46 10.91 -12.50
N GLU A 76 -12.55 12.25 -12.59
CA GLU A 76 -13.72 12.94 -13.15
C GLU A 76 -14.01 12.62 -14.62
N SER A 77 -13.00 12.16 -15.36
CA SER A 77 -13.12 11.75 -16.77
C SER A 77 -13.49 10.27 -16.92
N GLY A 78 -13.74 9.56 -15.82
CA GLY A 78 -14.08 8.14 -15.83
C GLY A 78 -12.88 7.20 -15.92
N ARG A 79 -11.64 7.70 -15.87
CA ARG A 79 -10.42 6.90 -16.03
C ARG A 79 -9.97 6.29 -14.70
N GLY A 80 -9.45 5.07 -14.77
CA GLY A 80 -8.85 4.38 -13.62
C GLY A 80 -7.47 4.97 -13.27
N VAL A 81 -7.29 5.37 -12.02
CA VAL A 81 -6.02 5.88 -11.49
C VAL A 81 -5.55 4.98 -10.35
N PRO A 82 -4.41 4.28 -10.46
CA PRO A 82 -3.86 3.48 -9.38
C PRO A 82 -3.39 4.36 -8.22
N VAL A 83 -3.91 4.11 -7.02
CA VAL A 83 -3.70 4.93 -5.83
C VAL A 83 -2.96 4.22 -4.70
N SER A 84 -2.77 2.92 -4.76
CA SER A 84 -1.89 2.21 -3.85
C SER A 84 -1.57 0.83 -4.40
N PHE A 85 -0.42 0.30 -4.02
CA PHE A 85 0.00 -1.04 -4.40
C PHE A 85 0.37 -1.85 -3.17
N MET A 86 0.11 -3.16 -3.20
CA MET A 86 0.65 -4.11 -2.23
C MET A 86 1.30 -5.30 -2.92
N VAL A 87 2.48 -5.68 -2.45
CA VAL A 87 3.06 -7.00 -2.71
C VAL A 87 2.98 -7.81 -1.41
N CYS A 88 2.36 -8.98 -1.46
CA CYS A 88 2.28 -9.87 -0.29
C CYS A 88 2.55 -11.34 -0.63
N SER A 89 3.05 -12.10 0.33
CA SER A 89 3.21 -13.56 0.18
C SER A 89 1.99 -14.36 0.65
N SER A 90 1.00 -13.70 1.23
CA SER A 90 -0.28 -14.26 1.66
C SER A 90 -1.34 -13.16 1.58
N ASP A 91 -2.51 -13.49 1.05
CA ASP A 91 -3.61 -12.59 0.73
C ASP A 91 -4.87 -12.88 1.56
N THR A 92 -4.69 -13.26 2.82
CA THR A 92 -5.82 -13.42 3.73
C THR A 92 -6.62 -12.12 3.86
N ALA A 93 -7.87 -12.24 4.30
CA ALA A 93 -8.74 -11.09 4.52
C ALA A 93 -8.08 -10.04 5.44
N GLU A 94 -7.34 -10.46 6.46
CA GLU A 94 -6.63 -9.58 7.38
C GLU A 94 -5.50 -8.79 6.69
N VAL A 95 -4.76 -9.42 5.77
CA VAL A 95 -3.70 -8.74 5.00
C VAL A 95 -4.30 -7.73 4.03
N VAL A 96 -5.39 -8.10 3.35
CA VAL A 96 -6.09 -7.20 2.41
C VAL A 96 -6.76 -6.04 3.16
N GLU A 97 -7.37 -6.30 4.32
CA GLU A 97 -7.91 -5.24 5.18
C GLU A 97 -6.81 -4.29 5.66
N HIS A 98 -5.66 -4.84 6.07
CA HIS A 98 -4.51 -4.03 6.47
C HIS A 98 -3.99 -3.16 5.33
N PHE A 99 -3.95 -3.68 4.10
CA PHE A 99 -3.62 -2.90 2.90
C PHE A 99 -4.57 -1.72 2.74
N LEU A 100 -5.88 -1.98 2.69
CA LEU A 100 -6.90 -0.94 2.52
C LEU A 100 -6.80 0.13 3.60
N ARG A 101 -6.68 -0.28 4.87
CA ARG A 101 -6.56 0.63 6.01
C ARG A 101 -5.29 1.48 5.90
N THR A 102 -4.16 0.86 5.61
CA THR A 102 -2.87 1.54 5.48
C THR A 102 -2.89 2.57 4.36
N SER A 103 -3.44 2.23 3.18
CA SER A 103 -3.59 3.18 2.06
C SER A 103 -4.44 4.39 2.45
N MET A 104 -5.53 4.15 3.20
CA MET A 104 -6.41 5.21 3.72
C MET A 104 -5.79 6.02 4.86
N GLU A 105 -4.82 5.50 5.61
CA GLU A 105 -4.09 6.25 6.65
C GLU A 105 -2.90 7.02 6.08
N GLY A 106 -2.24 6.51 5.03
CA GLY A 106 -1.22 7.22 4.27
C GLY A 106 -1.72 8.56 3.72
N LYS A 107 -3.04 8.67 3.51
CA LYS A 107 -3.77 9.93 3.28
C LYS A 107 -3.61 10.92 4.45
N LYS A 108 -3.95 10.51 5.68
CA LYS A 108 -4.04 11.42 6.86
C LYS A 108 -2.70 12.02 7.25
N ARG A 109 -1.63 11.20 7.28
CA ARG A 109 -0.29 11.65 7.68
C ARG A 109 0.26 12.78 6.81
N ARG A 110 -0.13 12.82 5.53
CA ARG A 110 0.34 13.84 4.58
C ARG A 110 -0.50 15.12 4.61
N THR A 111 -1.79 15.01 4.90
CA THR A 111 -2.65 16.18 5.15
C THR A 111 -2.20 16.92 6.41
N GLU A 112 -1.90 16.20 7.50
CA GLU A 112 -1.42 16.79 8.76
C GLU A 112 -0.02 17.42 8.64
N ALA A 113 0.90 16.77 7.90
CA ALA A 113 2.23 17.33 7.64
C ALA A 113 2.18 18.62 6.79
N ALA A 114 1.27 18.74 5.83
CA ALA A 114 1.10 19.94 5.03
C ALA A 114 0.53 21.11 5.84
N VAL A 115 -0.35 20.83 6.82
CA VAL A 115 -0.91 21.85 7.73
C VAL A 115 0.14 22.31 8.75
N GLY A 116 0.96 21.40 9.28
CA GLY A 116 2.02 21.73 10.25
C GLY A 116 3.20 22.52 9.67
N ALA A 117 3.45 22.46 8.35
CA ALA A 117 4.49 23.25 7.70
C ALA A 117 4.05 24.69 7.35
N ALA A 118 2.78 25.03 7.55
CA ALA A 118 2.20 26.33 7.24
C ALA A 118 1.97 27.22 8.48
N VAL A 119 2.49 26.80 9.65
CA VAL A 119 2.43 27.51 10.95
C VAL A 119 3.86 27.77 11.44
#